data_AF-A0A933GTZ0-F1
#
_entry.id   AF-A0A933GTZ0-F1
#
_cell.length_a   1.000
_cell.length_b   1.000
_cell.length_c   1.000
_cell.angle_alpha   90.00
_cell.angle_beta   90.00
_cell.angle_gamma   90.00
#
_symmetry.space_group_name_H-M   'P 1'
#
loop_
_entity.id
_entity.type
_entity.pdbx_description
1 polymer ?
#
loop_
_entity_poly.entity_id
_entity_poly.type
_entity_poly.pdbx_seq_one_letter_code
_entity_poly.pdbx_strand_id
1 'polypeptide(L)' 'MRLVRTHRLRTGDALQLAAAHVGSAQRPATLELVCLDARLALAAEREGFPVIGRAP' A
#
# COMPACT_ATOMS: atom_id res chain seq x y z
N MET A 1 10.35 -11.24 0.87
CA MET A 1 9.57 -10.90 -0.33
C MET A 1 8.18 -11.54 -0.31
N ARG A 2 7.30 -11.14 0.63
CA ARG A 2 5.91 -11.65 0.73
C ARG A 2 4.94 -10.83 -0.14
N LEU A 3 5.15 -9.51 -0.22
CA LEU A 3 4.30 -8.56 -0.96
C LEU A 3 4.12 -8.89 -2.45
N VAL A 4 5.22 -9.21 -3.16
CA VAL A 4 5.20 -9.60 -4.59
C VAL A 4 4.45 -10.92 -4.83
N ARG A 5 4.36 -11.77 -3.80
CA ARG A 5 3.75 -13.10 -3.90
C ARG A 5 2.27 -13.09 -3.53
N THR A 6 1.85 -12.17 -2.67
CA THR A 6 0.47 -12.05 -2.17
C THR A 6 -0.41 -11.18 -3.07
N HIS A 7 0.18 -10.19 -3.75
CA HIS A 7 -0.52 -9.30 -4.67
C HIS A 7 0.28 -9.24 -5.97
N ARG A 8 -0.37 -9.25 -7.14
CA ARG A 8 0.28 -9.05 -8.46
C ARG A 8 0.79 -7.60 -8.59
N LEU A 9 1.69 -7.21 -7.72
CA LEU A 9 2.29 -5.89 -7.61
C LEU A 9 3.54 -5.85 -8.48
N ARG A 10 3.78 -4.70 -9.12
CA ARG A 10 5.09 -4.44 -9.73
C ARG A 10 6.11 -4.25 -8.61
N THR A 11 7.40 -4.41 -8.91
CA THR A 11 8.48 -4.20 -7.92
C THR A 11 8.41 -2.83 -7.26
N GLY A 12 8.05 -1.79 -8.02
CA GLY A 12 7.85 -0.43 -7.50
C GLY A 12 6.75 -0.35 -6.45
N ASP A 13 5.58 -0.95 -6.71
CA ASP A 13 4.46 -0.94 -5.77
C ASP A 13 4.81 -1.64 -4.45
N ALA A 14 5.57 -2.75 -4.53
CA ALA A 14 6.04 -3.48 -3.35
C ALA A 14 7.04 -2.67 -2.51
N LEU A 15 7.96 -1.95 -3.17
CA LEU A 15 8.88 -1.03 -2.49
C LEU A 15 8.11 0.11 -1.81
N GLN A 16 7.15 0.70 -2.51
CA GLN A 16 6.34 1.79 -1.97
C GLN A 16 5.53 1.35 -0.75
N LEU A 17 4.92 0.16 -0.79
CA LEU A 17 4.21 -0.39 0.38
C LEU A 17 5.15 -0.66 1.56
N ALA A 18 6.35 -1.17 1.30
CA ALA A 18 7.35 -1.38 2.34
C ALA A 18 7.81 -0.04 2.96
N ALA A 19 7.99 1.00 2.14
CA ALA A 19 8.31 2.34 2.62
C ALA A 19 7.18 2.93 3.47
N ALA A 20 5.91 2.74 3.08
CA ALA A 20 4.75 3.18 3.87
C ALA A 20 4.67 2.47 5.24
N HIS A 21 5.01 1.18 5.28
CA HIS A 21 5.12 0.43 6.54
C HIS A 21 6.21 1.00 7.46
N VAL A 22 7.37 1.37 6.92
CA VAL A 22 8.42 2.03 7.69
C VAL A 22 7.97 3.43 8.16
N GLY A 23 7.39 4.23 7.27
CA GLY A 23 6.91 5.59 7.56
C GLY A 23 5.79 5.64 8.60
N SER A 24 4.95 4.61 8.65
CA SER A 24 3.89 4.45 9.67
C SER A 24 4.40 3.83 10.98
N ALA A 25 5.70 3.54 11.10
CA ALA A 25 6.27 2.79 12.22
C ALA A 25 5.54 1.47 12.49
N GLN A 26 5.22 0.73 11.41
CA GLN A 26 4.46 -0.52 11.44
C GLN A 26 3.04 -0.38 12.00
N ARG A 27 2.45 0.82 11.92
CA ARG A 27 1.05 1.10 12.31
C ARG A 27 0.29 1.70 11.11
N PRO A 28 -0.10 0.88 10.11
CA PRO A 28 -0.63 1.35 8.83
C PRO A 28 -1.81 2.33 8.94
N ALA A 29 -2.68 2.15 9.93
CA ALA A 29 -3.83 3.00 10.18
C ALA A 29 -3.48 4.47 10.52
N THR A 30 -2.23 4.78 10.87
CA THR A 30 -1.80 6.13 11.26
C THR A 30 -1.24 6.95 10.09
N LEU A 31 -1.17 6.38 8.88
CA LEU A 31 -0.59 7.05 7.71
C LEU A 31 -1.51 6.85 6.51
N GLU A 32 -2.04 7.95 5.99
CA GLU A 32 -2.85 7.94 4.78
C GLU A 32 -1.98 7.74 3.54
N LEU A 33 -2.37 6.80 2.68
CA LEU A 33 -1.69 6.50 1.43
C LEU A 33 -2.48 7.11 0.27
N VAL A 34 -1.94 8.20 -0.31
CA VAL A 34 -2.53 8.86 -1.48
C VAL A 34 -2.08 8.11 -2.74
N CYS A 35 -3.01 7.51 -3.48
CA CYS A 35 -2.69 6.75 -4.69
C CYS A 35 -3.88 6.67 -5.66
N LEU A 36 -3.60 6.91 -6.95
CA LEU A 36 -4.58 6.76 -8.04
C LEU A 36 -4.45 5.40 -8.78
N ASP A 37 -3.41 4.60 -8.48
CA ASP A 37 -3.27 3.26 -9.03
C ASP A 37 -4.14 2.28 -8.24
N ALA A 38 -5.15 1.71 -8.89
CA ALA A 38 -6.12 0.83 -8.25
C ALA A 38 -5.50 -0.45 -7.65
N ARG A 39 -4.40 -0.97 -8.22
CA ARG A 39 -3.76 -2.20 -7.72
C ARG A 39 -2.97 -1.91 -6.44
N LEU A 40 -2.22 -0.81 -6.42
CA LEU A 40 -1.51 -0.37 -5.23
C LEU A 40 -2.49 0.05 -4.13
N ALA A 41 -3.56 0.78 -4.47
CA ALA A 41 -4.64 1.13 -3.54
C ALA A 41 -5.25 -0.11 -2.87
N LEU A 42 -5.62 -1.14 -3.64
CA LEU A 42 -6.18 -2.37 -3.09
C LEU A 42 -5.18 -3.11 -2.18
N ALA A 43 -3.89 -3.11 -2.52
CA ALA A 43 -2.87 -3.72 -1.67
C ALA A 43 -2.66 -2.94 -0.37
N ALA A 44 -2.65 -1.61 -0.43
CA ALA A 44 -2.52 -0.74 0.73
C ALA A 44 -3.70 -0.91 1.70
N GLU A 45 -4.94 -0.92 1.21
CA GLU A 45 -6.13 -1.17 2.03
C GLU A 45 -6.06 -2.54 2.73
N ARG A 46 -5.63 -3.58 2.01
CA ARG A 46 -5.47 -4.93 2.58
C ARG A 46 -4.41 -5.02 3.67
N GLU A 47 -3.43 -4.14 3.62
CA GLU A 47 -2.38 -4.03 4.62
C GLU A 47 -2.74 -3.02 5.73
N GLY A 48 -3.92 -2.41 5.67
CA GLY A 48 -4.49 -1.58 6.74
C GLY A 48 -4.26 -0.08 6.59
N PHE A 49 -3.76 0.38 5.45
CA PHE A 49 -3.62 1.82 5.18
C PHE A 49 -4.97 2.42 4.75
N PRO A 50 -5.37 3.58 5.29
CA PRO A 50 -6.40 4.42 4.69
C PRO A 50 -5.89 4.93 3.33
N VAL A 51 -6.69 4.79 2.27
CA VAL A 51 -6.31 5.22 0.92
C VAL A 51 -7.16 6.41 0.46
N ILE A 52 -6.49 7.43 -0.07
CA ILE A 52 -7.13 8.61 -0.69
C ILE A 52 -6.89 8.55 -2.21
N GLY A 53 -7.94 8.81 -3.00
CA GLY A 53 -7.85 8.91 -4.45
C GLY A 53 -8.32 7.67 -5.23
N ARG A 54 -8.82 6.64 -4.54
CA ARG A 54 -9.49 5.53 -5.22
C ARG A 54 -10.84 6.00 -5.77
N ALA A 55 -11.00 5.95 -7.09
CA ALA A 55 -12.30 6.09 -7.73
C ALA A 55 -13.23 4.93 -7.30
N PRO A 56 -14.55 5.17 -7.15
CA PRO A 56 -15.51 4.15 -6.75
C PRO A 56 -15.53 2.93 -7.69
#